data_AF-A0A0G1Q7K1-F1
#
_entry.id   AF-A0A0G1Q7K1-F1
#
_cell.length_a   1.000
_cell.length_b   1.000
_cell.length_c   1.000
_cell.angle_alpha   90.00
_cell.angle_beta   90.00
_cell.angle_gamma   90.00
#
_symmetry.space_group_name_H-M   'P 1'
#
loop_
_entity.id
_entity.type
_entity.pdbx_description
1 polymer ?
#
loop_
_entity_poly.entity_id
_entity_poly.type
_entity_poly.pdbx_seq_one_letter_code
_entity_poly.pdbx_strand_id
1 'polypeptide(L)'
;MEKTGAFAGLYHVLDGLIAPLDPNSAKNLHLKELYERIKMLLEKEEKCEVILATGATTEGDMTALYIDRILAPLQKLHAGLKISRLGRGLSLGSELEYADEVTLKNALTNRK
;
A
#
# COMPACT_ATOMS: atom_id res chain seq x y z
N MET A 1 -2.08 -10.36 8.41
CA MET A 1 -2.66 -9.21 9.14
C MET A 1 -3.83 -9.65 10.02
N GLU A 2 -4.81 -10.38 9.52
CA GLU A 2 -5.94 -10.85 10.36
C GLU A 2 -5.48 -11.80 11.50
N LYS A 3 -4.56 -12.72 11.20
CA LYS A 3 -3.97 -13.63 12.20
C LYS A 3 -3.20 -12.94 13.34
N THR A 4 -2.79 -11.69 13.17
CA THR A 4 -2.04 -10.97 14.22
C THR A 4 -2.96 -10.22 15.18
N GLY A 5 -4.26 -10.09 14.87
CA GLY A 5 -5.23 -9.31 15.66
C GLY A 5 -4.88 -7.82 15.81
N ALA A 6 -3.80 -7.36 15.18
CA ALA A 6 -3.21 -6.04 15.42
C ALA A 6 -3.80 -4.93 14.55
N PHE A 7 -4.65 -5.28 13.59
CA PHE A 7 -5.30 -4.33 12.71
C PHE A 7 -6.82 -4.35 12.94
N ALA A 8 -7.36 -3.22 13.39
CA ALA A 8 -8.78 -3.03 13.66
C ALA A 8 -9.52 -2.28 12.52
N GLY A 9 -8.85 -2.03 11.40
CA GLY A 9 -9.44 -1.35 10.24
C GLY A 9 -10.15 -2.32 9.29
N LEU A 10 -10.45 -1.83 8.10
CA LEU A 10 -11.11 -2.61 7.05
C LEU A 10 -10.13 -3.04 5.96
N TYR A 11 -10.41 -4.18 5.33
CA TYR A 11 -9.66 -4.67 4.18
C TYR A 11 -10.35 -4.33 2.85
N HIS A 12 -9.53 -4.07 1.83
CA HIS A 12 -9.94 -4.04 0.43
C HIS A 12 -9.02 -4.96 -0.36
N VAL A 13 -9.59 -5.90 -1.10
CA VAL A 13 -8.84 -6.88 -1.88
C VAL A 13 -8.88 -6.44 -3.35
N LEU A 14 -7.71 -6.31 -3.95
CA LEU A 14 -7.56 -5.86 -5.35
C LEU A 14 -7.77 -6.98 -6.37
N ASP A 15 -7.71 -8.24 -5.91
CA ASP A 15 -7.74 -9.47 -6.71
C ASP A 15 -6.62 -9.58 -7.76
N GLY A 16 -5.45 -9.05 -7.44
CA GLY A 16 -4.26 -9.15 -8.27
C GLY A 16 -3.27 -8.01 -8.07
N LEU A 17 -2.30 -7.93 -8.97
CA LEU A 17 -1.30 -6.87 -9.05
C LEU A 17 -1.18 -6.39 -10.50
N ILE A 18 -0.72 -5.16 -10.67
CA ILE A 18 -0.38 -4.60 -11.98
C ILE A 18 0.93 -5.27 -12.45
N ALA A 19 0.85 -5.93 -13.60
CA ALA A 19 1.98 -6.56 -14.25
C ALA A 19 2.74 -5.51 -15.09
N PRO A 20 4.07 -5.35 -14.92
CA PRO A 20 4.89 -4.37 -15.64
C PRO A 20 4.81 -4.47 -17.16
N LEU A 21 4.66 -5.70 -17.66
CA LEU A 21 4.64 -5.99 -19.09
C LEU A 21 3.23 -5.98 -19.69
N ASP A 22 2.18 -5.90 -18.85
CA ASP A 22 0.80 -5.80 -19.31
C ASP A 22 0.14 -4.52 -18.76
N PRO A 23 0.12 -3.42 -19.54
CA PRO A 23 -0.48 -2.16 -19.12
C PRO A 23 -2.00 -2.24 -18.95
N ASN A 24 -2.68 -3.29 -19.43
CA ASN A 24 -4.12 -3.48 -19.22
C ASN A 24 -4.44 -4.25 -17.93
N SER A 25 -3.46 -4.86 -17.27
CA SER A 25 -3.66 -5.64 -16.03
C SER A 25 -4.37 -4.85 -14.93
N ALA A 26 -4.16 -3.54 -14.87
CA ALA A 26 -4.83 -2.65 -13.92
C ALA A 26 -6.37 -2.64 -14.05
N LYS A 27 -6.92 -2.90 -15.25
CA LYS A 27 -8.37 -2.92 -15.49
C LYS A 27 -9.05 -4.13 -14.87
N ASN A 28 -8.31 -5.19 -14.60
CA ASN A 28 -8.81 -6.41 -13.99
C ASN A 28 -8.83 -6.32 -12.46
N LEU A 29 -8.29 -5.23 -11.89
CA LEU A 29 -8.24 -5.00 -10.45
C LEU A 29 -9.45 -4.20 -9.98
N HIS A 30 -9.85 -4.44 -8.73
CA HIS A 30 -10.94 -3.72 -8.06
C HIS A 30 -10.54 -2.30 -7.59
N LEU A 31 -9.90 -1.52 -8.47
CA LEU A 31 -9.39 -0.18 -8.18
C LEU A 31 -10.48 0.89 -8.20
N LYS A 32 -11.52 0.71 -9.03
CA LYS A 32 -12.64 1.64 -9.08
C LYS A 32 -13.44 1.59 -7.79
N GLU A 33 -13.70 0.38 -7.30
CA GLU A 33 -14.39 0.09 -6.06
C GLU A 33 -13.60 0.61 -4.86
N LEU A 34 -12.27 0.48 -4.88
CA LEU A 34 -11.39 1.09 -3.87
C LEU A 34 -11.58 2.61 -3.83
N TYR A 35 -11.53 3.26 -4.99
CA TYR A 35 -11.64 4.71 -5.08
C TYR A 35 -12.99 5.22 -4.55
N GLU A 36 -14.09 4.64 -5.03
CA GLU A 36 -15.44 5.02 -4.58
C GLU A 36 -15.64 4.76 -3.09
N ARG A 37 -15.11 3.64 -2.57
CA ARG A 37 -15.19 3.32 -1.14
C ARG A 37 -14.46 4.36 -0.28
N ILE A 38 -13.26 4.77 -0.67
CA ILE A 38 -12.49 5.79 0.05
C ILE A 38 -13.24 7.12 0.01
N LYS A 39 -13.77 7.51 -1.15
CA LYS A 39 -14.55 8.73 -1.31
C LYS A 39 -15.77 8.75 -0.37
N MET A 40 -16.56 7.67 -0.32
CA MET A 40 -17.70 7.54 0.59
C MET A 40 -17.30 7.58 2.08
N LEU A 41 -16.13 7.05 2.44
CA LEU A 41 -15.62 7.13 3.82
C LEU A 41 -15.22 8.56 4.19
N LEU A 42 -14.59 9.30 3.28
CA LEU A 42 -14.18 10.68 3.51
C LEU A 42 -15.35 11.67 3.62
N GLU A 43 -16.54 11.32 3.12
CA GLU A 43 -17.76 12.10 3.34
C GLU A 43 -18.29 11.98 4.78
N LYS A 44 -17.93 10.90 5.48
CA LYS A 44 -18.44 10.57 6.83
C LYS A 44 -17.41 10.82 7.93
N GLU A 45 -16.15 10.58 7.63
CA GLU A 45 -15.04 10.62 8.59
C GLU A 45 -14.08 11.76 8.25
N GLU A 46 -13.67 12.53 9.25
CA GLU A 46 -12.69 13.62 9.06
C GLU A 46 -11.29 13.09 8.69
N LYS A 47 -10.95 11.87 9.14
CA LYS A 47 -9.62 11.27 8.95
C LYS A 47 -9.75 9.83 8.45
N CYS A 48 -8.98 9.51 7.42
CA CYS A 48 -8.93 8.17 6.83
C CYS A 48 -7.49 7.83 6.46
N GLU A 49 -7.03 6.64 6.87
CA GLU A 49 -5.72 6.13 6.45
C GLU A 49 -5.88 4.91 5.54
N VAL A 50 -5.26 5.00 4.37
CA VAL A 50 -5.16 3.91 3.40
C VAL A 50 -3.76 3.31 3.50
N ILE A 51 -3.68 2.09 4.03
CA ILE A 51 -2.42 1.37 4.18
C ILE A 51 -2.22 0.45 2.98
N LEU A 52 -1.23 0.75 2.14
CA LEU A 52 -0.85 -0.07 1.00
C LEU A 52 -0.03 -1.28 1.48
N ALA A 53 -0.69 -2.42 1.54
CA ALA A 53 -0.13 -3.70 1.98
C ALA A 53 0.23 -4.64 0.80
N THR A 54 0.63 -4.10 -0.34
CA THR A 54 1.13 -4.91 -1.47
C THR A 54 2.50 -5.49 -1.16
N GLY A 55 2.81 -6.66 -1.74
CA GLY A 55 4.08 -7.36 -1.53
C GLY A 55 5.32 -6.52 -1.88
N ALA A 56 6.47 -6.93 -1.34
CA ALA A 56 7.77 -6.33 -1.64
C ALA A 56 8.36 -6.85 -2.98
N THR A 57 7.54 -6.81 -4.04
CA THR A 57 7.92 -7.19 -5.40
C THR A 57 7.76 -6.01 -6.36
N THR A 58 8.32 -6.10 -7.56
CA THR A 58 8.21 -5.08 -8.60
C THR A 58 6.74 -4.79 -8.96
N GLU A 59 5.92 -5.83 -9.11
CA GLU A 59 4.47 -5.73 -9.36
C GLU A 59 3.76 -5.05 -8.18
N GLY A 60 4.13 -5.42 -6.95
CA GLY A 60 3.59 -4.81 -5.73
C GLY A 60 3.92 -3.32 -5.64
N ASP A 61 5.13 -2.93 -6.03
CA ASP A 61 5.55 -1.53 -6.12
C ASP A 61 4.82 -0.74 -7.18
N MET A 62 4.72 -1.29 -8.38
CA MET A 62 3.97 -0.66 -9.46
C MET A 62 2.50 -0.47 -9.09
N THR A 63 1.89 -1.49 -8.47
CA THR A 63 0.50 -1.44 -8.01
C THR A 63 0.28 -0.35 -6.97
N ALA A 64 1.16 -0.26 -5.96
CA ALA A 64 1.05 0.76 -4.93
C ALA A 64 1.26 2.18 -5.47
N LEU A 65 2.25 2.37 -6.35
CA LEU A 65 2.49 3.66 -7.01
C LEU A 65 1.27 4.08 -7.83
N TYR A 66 0.63 3.13 -8.51
CA TYR A 66 -0.57 3.40 -9.30
C TYR A 66 -1.76 3.81 -8.42
N ILE A 67 -1.98 3.11 -7.30
CA ILE A 67 -3.00 3.48 -6.32
C ILE A 67 -2.75 4.88 -5.75
N ASP A 68 -1.50 5.19 -5.40
CA ASP A 68 -1.12 6.52 -4.89
C ASP A 68 -1.48 7.62 -5.89
N ARG A 69 -1.20 7.41 -7.19
CA ARG A 69 -1.58 8.35 -8.26
C ARG A 69 -3.09 8.49 -8.42
N ILE A 70 -3.85 7.40 -8.32
CA ILE A 70 -5.32 7.42 -8.41
C ILE A 70 -5.94 8.16 -7.23
N LEU A 71 -5.36 8.03 -6.03
CA LEU A 71 -5.87 8.66 -4.81
C LEU A 71 -5.36 10.10 -4.61
N ALA A 72 -4.31 10.51 -5.30
CA ALA A 72 -3.75 11.86 -5.20
C ALA A 72 -4.78 13.00 -5.37
N PRO A 73 -5.76 12.95 -6.30
CA PRO A 73 -6.81 13.95 -6.37
C PRO A 73 -7.67 14.02 -5.11
N LEU A 74 -8.05 12.87 -4.53
CA LEU A 74 -8.82 12.83 -3.27
C LEU A 74 -7.99 13.36 -2.11
N GLN A 75 -6.70 13.04 -2.06
CA GLN A 75 -5.80 13.55 -1.01
C GLN A 75 -5.64 15.07 -1.06
N LYS A 76 -5.63 15.66 -2.26
CA LYS A 76 -5.61 17.13 -2.42
C LYS A 76 -6.92 17.79 -1.99
N LEU A 77 -8.05 17.12 -2.18
CA LEU A 77 -9.37 17.62 -1.80
C LEU A 77 -9.67 17.42 -0.31
N HIS A 78 -9.12 16.37 0.30
CA HIS A 78 -9.36 15.98 1.69
C HIS A 78 -8.03 15.84 2.44
N ALA A 79 -7.68 16.87 3.21
CA ALA A 79 -6.45 16.88 4.02
C ALA A 79 -6.39 15.76 5.08
N GLY A 80 -7.53 15.17 5.42
CA GLY A 80 -7.64 14.03 6.33
C GLY A 80 -7.30 12.67 5.72
N LEU A 81 -7.10 12.59 4.39
CA LEU A 81 -6.70 11.35 3.73
C LEU A 81 -5.18 11.16 3.81
N LYS A 82 -4.76 10.14 4.55
CA LYS A 82 -3.38 9.71 4.62
C LYS A 82 -3.21 8.42 3.82
N ILE A 83 -2.19 8.37 2.98
CA ILE A 83 -1.76 7.15 2.31
C ILE A 83 -0.45 6.74 2.95
N SER A 84 -0.36 5.51 3.40
CA SER A 84 0.85 4.97 4.00
C SER A 84 1.16 3.61 3.42
N ARG A 85 2.39 3.14 3.62
CA ARG A 85 2.85 1.85 3.15
C ARG A 85 3.45 1.07 4.29
N LEU A 86 3.25 -0.24 4.30
CA LEU A 86 3.94 -1.09 5.27
C LEU A 86 5.45 -0.95 5.12
N GLY A 87 6.14 -0.81 6.24
CA GLY A 87 7.59 -0.69 6.27
C GLY A 87 8.26 -1.89 5.63
N ARG A 88 9.35 -1.62 4.90
CA ARG A 88 10.24 -2.64 4.34
C ARG A 88 11.59 -2.55 5.01
N GLY A 89 12.13 -3.67 5.43
CA GLY A 89 13.42 -3.73 6.11
C GLY A 89 13.67 -5.10 6.73
N LEU A 90 14.63 -5.13 7.64
CA LEU A 90 15.03 -6.34 8.35
C LEU A 90 13.87 -6.89 9.19
N SER A 91 13.68 -8.20 9.12
CA SER A 91 12.72 -8.88 10.00
C SER A 91 13.33 -9.06 11.38
N LEU A 92 12.48 -9.15 12.41
CA LEU A 92 12.94 -9.49 13.75
C LEU A 92 13.53 -10.91 13.74
N GLY A 93 14.74 -11.06 14.30
CA GLY A 93 15.47 -12.33 14.31
C GLY A 93 16.31 -12.61 13.07
N SER A 94 16.34 -11.68 12.09
CA SER A 94 17.31 -11.75 10.99
C SER A 94 18.70 -11.35 11.46
N GLU A 95 19.70 -12.17 11.18
CA GLU A 95 21.11 -11.80 11.34
C GLU A 95 21.55 -10.92 10.17
N LEU A 96 22.28 -9.85 10.47
CA LEU A 96 22.68 -8.84 9.48
C LEU A 96 23.50 -9.45 8.33
N GLU A 97 24.31 -10.45 8.63
CA GLU A 97 25.20 -11.14 7.69
C GLU A 97 24.45 -11.87 6.56
N TYR A 98 23.18 -12.19 6.78
CA TYR A 98 22.35 -12.93 5.81
C TYR A 98 21.30 -12.04 5.13
N ALA A 99 21.31 -10.74 5.42
CA ALA A 99 20.39 -9.80 4.79
C ALA A 99 20.88 -9.42 3.39
N ASP A 100 19.97 -9.42 2.42
CA ASP A 100 20.27 -8.95 1.09
C ASP A 100 20.44 -7.41 1.06
N GLU A 101 21.17 -6.92 0.06
CA GLU A 101 21.50 -5.50 -0.09
C GLU A 101 20.24 -4.61 -0.20
N VAL A 102 19.17 -5.10 -0.84
CA VAL A 102 17.93 -4.34 -1.02
C VAL A 102 17.21 -4.18 0.31
N THR A 103 17.13 -5.23 1.11
CA THR A 103 16.57 -5.20 2.47
C THR A 103 17.37 -4.28 3.39
N LEU A 104 18.71 -4.35 3.36
CA LEU A 104 19.59 -3.48 4.14
C LEU A 104 19.42 -2.01 3.75
N LYS A 105 19.43 -1.71 2.44
CA LYS A 105 19.20 -0.36 1.93
C LYS A 105 17.85 0.20 2.36
N ASN A 106 16.80 -0.60 2.29
CA ASN A 106 15.45 -0.19 2.71
C ASN A 106 15.39 0.08 4.21
N ALA A 107 16.02 -0.77 5.03
CA ALA A 107 16.09 -0.61 6.48
C ALA A 107 16.84 0.69 6.87
N LEU A 108 17.93 1.01 6.16
CA LEU A 108 18.68 2.26 6.37
C LEU A 108 17.90 3.49 5.92
N THR A 109 17.25 3.42 4.76
CA THR A 109 16.53 4.57 4.17
C THR A 109 15.27 4.92 4.96
N ASN A 110 14.59 3.93 5.53
CA ASN A 110 13.39 4.12 6.34
C ASN A 110 13.69 4.12 7.85
N ARG A 111 14.96 4.30 8.24
CA ARG A 111 15.36 4.42 9.65
C ARG A 111 14.76 5.70 10.22
N LYS A 112 13.87 5.55 11.20
CA LYS A 112 13.39 6.67 12.03
C LYS A 112 14.40 7.01 13.11
#